data_AF-A0A520YU89-F1
#
_entry.id   AF-A0A520YU89-F1
#
_cell.length_a   1.000
_cell.length_b   1.000
_cell.length_c   1.000
_cell.angle_alpha   90.00
_cell.angle_beta   90.00
_cell.angle_gamma   90.00
#
_symmetry.space_group_name_H-M   'P 1'
#
loop_
_entity.id
_entity.type
_entity.pdbx_description
1 polymer ?
#
loop_
_entity_poly.entity_id
_entity_poly.type
_entity_poly.pdbx_seq_one_letter_code
_entity_poly.pdbx_strand_id
1 'polypeptide(L)'
;MVTDIINKVINLGLGAVLLTKENIEEVIDEMVKKGEIKKDEAKAQVNELLKKVLSSKQEVESKIERIVENMLHKLDIPTRKELQQMQNKLDEIIKRLESREDQTL
;
A
#
# COMPACT_ATOMS: atom_id res chain seq x y z
N MET A 1 -19.71 15.97 3.75
CA MET A 1 -20.04 14.68 4.38
C MET A 1 -18.87 13.68 4.34
N VAL A 2 -18.39 13.24 3.18
CA VAL A 2 -17.27 12.27 3.09
C VAL A 2 -15.94 12.88 3.55
N THR A 3 -15.66 14.11 3.11
CA THR A 3 -14.45 14.85 3.48
C THR A 3 -14.38 15.12 4.99
N ASP A 4 -15.53 15.30 5.65
CA ASP A 4 -15.61 15.59 7.08
C ASP A 4 -15.20 14.38 7.93
N ILE A 5 -15.58 13.17 7.50
CA ILE A 5 -15.18 11.91 8.15
C ILE A 5 -13.67 11.69 7.98
N ILE A 6 -13.13 11.91 6.78
CA ILE A 6 -11.69 11.79 6.53
C ILE A 6 -10.91 12.80 7.37
N ASN A 7 -11.35 14.06 7.40
CA ASN A 7 -10.73 15.11 8.21
C ASN A 7 -10.82 14.80 9.71
N LYS A 8 -11.92 14.21 10.19
CA LYS A 8 -12.05 13.79 11.60
C LYS A 8 -11.11 12.65 11.95
N VAL A 9 -11.04 11.63 11.10
CA VAL A 9 -10.10 10.52 11.25
C VAL A 9 -8.66 11.06 11.33
N ILE A 10 -8.29 12.01 10.46
CA ILE A 10 -6.98 12.67 10.50
C ILE A 10 -6.80 13.53 11.77
N ASN A 11 -7.79 14.33 12.16
CA ASN A 11 -7.73 15.22 13.33
C ASN A 11 -7.67 14.44 14.66
N LEU A 12 -8.27 13.26 14.71
CA LEU A 12 -8.16 12.32 15.82
C LEU A 12 -6.81 11.57 15.82
N GLY A 13 -5.94 11.81 14.83
CA GLY A 13 -4.68 11.09 14.68
C GLY A 13 -4.85 9.63 14.28
N LEU A 14 -6.06 9.25 13.85
CA LEU A 14 -6.38 7.91 13.41
C LEU A 14 -5.87 7.75 11.99
N GLY A 15 -4.64 7.24 11.85
CA GLY A 15 -4.16 6.81 10.54
C GLY A 15 -5.09 5.73 9.97
N ALA A 16 -5.23 5.66 8.63
CA ALA A 16 -6.04 4.63 7.97
C ALA A 16 -5.60 3.19 8.33
N VAL A 17 -4.39 3.01 8.84
CA VAL A 17 -3.81 1.72 9.24
C VAL A 17 -4.22 1.30 10.67
N LEU A 18 -4.57 2.26 11.54
CA LEU A 18 -4.83 2.03 12.97
C LEU A 18 -6.32 2.13 13.32
N LEU A 19 -7.22 2.18 12.34
CA LEU A 19 -8.65 2.23 12.58
C LEU A 19 -9.15 0.93 13.26
N THR A 20 -9.54 1.02 14.52
CA THR A 20 -10.17 -0.05 15.31
C THR A 20 -11.65 0.23 15.53
N LYS A 21 -12.39 -0.74 16.11
CA LYS A 21 -13.80 -0.54 16.44
C LYS A 21 -14.01 0.62 17.42
N GLU A 22 -13.19 0.74 18.47
CA GLU A 22 -13.22 1.91 19.37
C GLU A 22 -13.06 3.23 18.60
N ASN A 23 -12.09 3.30 17.68
CA ASN A 23 -11.81 4.52 16.91
C ASN A 23 -13.01 4.93 16.03
N ILE A 24 -13.78 3.95 15.53
CA ILE A 24 -15.00 4.21 14.76
C ILE A 24 -16.12 4.74 15.66
N GLU A 25 -16.27 4.17 16.86
CA GLU A 25 -17.26 4.62 17.84
C GLU A 25 -16.97 6.06 18.30
N GLU A 26 -15.70 6.43 18.44
CA GLU A 26 -15.27 7.79 18.78
C GLU A 26 -15.59 8.81 17.66
N VAL A 27 -15.35 8.45 16.39
CA VAL A 27 -15.75 9.28 15.23
C VAL A 27 -17.27 9.49 15.19
N ILE A 28 -18.04 8.43 15.45
CA ILE A 28 -19.51 8.49 15.48
C ILE A 28 -19.98 9.40 16.62
N ASP A 29 -19.43 9.25 17.83
CA ASP A 29 -19.79 10.04 18.99
C ASP A 29 -19.49 11.53 18.79
N GLU A 30 -18.37 11.86 18.15
CA GLU A 30 -18.05 13.24 17.76
C GLU A 30 -19.06 13.84 16.78
N MET A 31 -19.49 13.08 15.78
CA MET A 31 -20.46 13.54 14.78
C MET A 31 -21.85 13.76 15.38
N VAL A 32 -22.26 12.88 16.29
CA VAL A 32 -23.53 13.03 17.02
C VAL A 32 -23.47 14.22 17.97
N LYS A 33 -22.37 14.41 18.73
CA LYS A 33 -22.19 15.55 19.64
C LYS A 33 -22.26 16.89 18.92
N LYS A 34 -21.73 16.98 17.70
CA LYS A 34 -21.74 18.21 16.88
C LYS A 34 -23.07 18.42 16.13
N GLY A 35 -24.02 17.48 16.24
CA GLY A 35 -25.31 17.54 15.53
C GLY A 35 -25.20 17.33 14.03
N GLU A 36 -24.05 16.85 13.53
CA GLU A 36 -23.79 16.64 12.10
C GLU A 36 -24.55 15.42 11.56
N ILE A 37 -24.91 14.48 12.44
CA ILE A 37 -25.58 13.23 12.08
C ILE A 37 -26.50 12.77 13.21
N LYS A 38 -27.65 12.17 12.86
CA LYS A 38 -28.54 11.54 13.85
C LYS A 38 -27.96 10.20 14.30
N LYS A 39 -28.06 9.91 15.60
CA LYS A 39 -27.45 8.72 16.25
C LYS A 39 -27.79 7.40 15.54
N ASP A 40 -29.02 7.29 15.02
CA ASP A 40 -29.53 6.06 14.40
C ASP A 40 -29.01 5.84 12.97
N GLU A 41 -28.69 6.92 12.24
CA GLU A 41 -28.13 6.86 10.88
C GLU A 41 -26.59 6.87 10.87
N ALA A 42 -25.99 7.37 11.95
CA ALA A 42 -24.55 7.57 12.10
C ALA A 42 -23.74 6.30 11.84
N LYS A 43 -24.16 5.21 12.46
CA LYS A 43 -23.38 3.98 12.53
C LYS A 43 -23.28 3.29 11.18
N ALA A 44 -24.34 3.31 10.38
CA ALA A 44 -24.35 2.67 9.07
C ALA A 44 -23.50 3.45 8.05
N GLN A 45 -23.71 4.76 7.96
CA GLN A 45 -23.07 5.60 6.95
C GLN A 45 -21.55 5.75 7.19
N VAL A 46 -21.14 5.92 8.45
CA VAL A 46 -19.71 6.02 8.81
C VAL A 46 -18.99 4.70 8.53
N ASN A 47 -19.59 3.56 8.88
CA ASN A 47 -19.01 2.23 8.62
C ASN A 47 -18.85 1.94 7.13
N GLU A 48 -19.85 2.27 6.30
CA GLU A 48 -19.78 2.05 4.87
C GLU A 48 -18.66 2.89 4.22
N LEU A 49 -18.54 4.16 4.61
CA LEU A 49 -17.48 5.04 4.11
C LEU A 49 -16.10 4.58 4.54
N LEU A 50 -15.92 4.21 5.81
CA LEU A 50 -14.65 3.67 6.30
C LEU A 50 -14.27 2.38 5.58
N LYS A 51 -15.23 1.48 5.36
CA LYS A 51 -15.00 0.25 4.61
C LYS A 51 -14.54 0.54 3.18
N LYS A 52 -15.14 1.54 2.53
CA LYS A 52 -14.74 1.98 1.19
C LYS A 52 -13.32 2.55 1.18
N VAL A 53 -12.99 3.41 2.14
CA VAL A 53 -11.64 3.98 2.30
C VAL A 53 -10.60 2.87 2.55
N LEU A 54 -10.90 1.91 3.43
CA LEU A 54 -10.03 0.77 3.70
C LEU A 54 -9.87 -0.13 2.47
N SER A 55 -10.92 -0.33 1.67
CA SER A 55 -10.82 -1.10 0.43
C SER A 55 -9.97 -0.41 -0.65
N SER A 56 -10.01 0.93 -0.71
CA SER A 56 -9.16 1.72 -1.61
C SER A 56 -7.70 1.81 -1.15
N LYS A 57 -7.38 1.37 0.07
CA LYS A 57 -6.00 1.35 0.60
C LYS A 57 -5.06 0.57 -0.31
N GLN A 58 -5.47 -0.63 -0.75
CA GLN A 58 -4.66 -1.48 -1.63
C GLN A 58 -4.34 -0.79 -2.96
N GLU A 59 -5.32 -0.10 -3.56
CA GLU A 59 -5.09 0.64 -4.81
C GLU A 59 -4.08 1.78 -4.63
N VAL A 60 -4.15 2.48 -3.49
CA VAL A 60 -3.20 3.55 -3.13
C VAL A 60 -1.81 2.97 -2.89
N GLU A 61 -1.69 1.90 -2.11
CA GLU A 61 -0.42 1.20 -1.85
C GLU A 61 0.23 0.76 -3.17
N SER A 62 -0.51 0.07 -4.03
CA SER A 62 0.00 -0.37 -5.34
C SER A 62 0.36 0.79 -6.28
N LYS A 63 -0.29 1.95 -6.15
CA LYS A 63 0.08 3.14 -6.92
C LYS A 63 1.38 3.75 -6.41
N ILE A 64 1.58 3.80 -5.09
CA ILE A 64 2.82 4.27 -4.47
C ILE A 64 3.98 3.35 -4.85
N GLU A 65 3.80 2.02 -4.75
CA GLU A 65 4.81 1.04 -5.17
C GLU A 65 5.25 1.28 -6.63
N ARG A 66 4.29 1.43 -7.54
CA ARG A 66 4.58 1.74 -8.95
C ARG A 66 5.32 3.06 -9.13
N ILE A 67 5.00 4.09 -8.36
CA ILE A 67 5.70 5.38 -8.43
C ILE A 67 7.16 5.20 -8.00
N VAL A 68 7.40 4.49 -6.90
CA VAL A 68 8.74 4.21 -6.38
C VAL A 68 9.54 3.37 -7.35
N GLU A 69 8.97 2.27 -7.86
CA GLU A 69 9.60 1.40 -8.86
C GLU A 69 10.00 2.19 -10.11
N ASN A 70 9.09 3.02 -10.65
CA ASN A 70 9.40 3.88 -11.79
C ASN A 70 10.51 4.90 -11.51
N MET A 71 10.59 5.45 -10.29
CA MET A 71 11.68 6.35 -9.91
C MET A 71 13.01 5.63 -9.84
N LEU A 72 13.05 4.43 -9.25
CA LEU A 72 14.27 3.62 -9.17
C LEU A 72 14.77 3.25 -10.58
N HIS A 73 13.87 2.86 -11.48
CA HIS A 73 14.23 2.60 -12.88
C HIS A 73 14.77 3.85 -13.58
N LYS A 74 14.20 5.03 -13.34
CA LYS A 74 14.72 6.29 -13.91
C LYS A 74 16.10 6.68 -13.41
N LEU A 75 16.51 6.17 -12.26
CA LEU A 75 17.84 6.36 -11.69
C LEU A 75 18.81 5.23 -12.07
N ASP A 76 18.42 4.36 -13.01
CA ASP A 76 19.16 3.16 -13.42
C ASP A 76 19.48 2.23 -12.23
N ILE A 77 18.61 2.19 -11.23
CA ILE A 77 18.73 1.28 -10.09
C ILE A 77 17.97 -0.02 -10.42
N PRO A 78 18.67 -1.15 -10.64
CA PRO A 78 18.01 -2.42 -10.94
C PRO A 78 17.34 -3.02 -9.72
N THR A 79 16.26 -3.77 -9.96
CA THR A 79 15.59 -4.56 -8.94
C THR A 79 16.45 -5.76 -8.53
N ARG A 80 16.21 -6.30 -7.32
CA ARG A 80 16.86 -7.55 -6.87
C ARG A 80 16.59 -8.71 -7.83
N LYS A 81 15.41 -8.75 -8.45
CA LYS A 81 15.02 -9.79 -9.41
C LYS A 81 15.87 -9.71 -10.68
N GLU A 82 16.04 -8.52 -11.24
CA GLU A 82 16.88 -8.30 -12.42
C GLU A 82 18.34 -8.67 -12.12
N LEU A 83 18.86 -8.27 -10.95
CA LEU A 83 20.21 -8.66 -10.52
C LEU A 83 20.37 -10.18 -10.42
N GLN A 84 19.40 -10.89 -9.83
CA GLN A 84 19.45 -12.35 -9.74
C GLN A 84 19.39 -13.00 -11.12
N GLN A 85 18.59 -12.47 -12.04
CA GLN A 85 18.52 -12.95 -13.42
C GLN A 85 19.85 -12.76 -14.15
N MET A 86 20.54 -11.63 -13.93
CA MET A 86 21.87 -11.39 -14.47
C MET A 86 22.89 -12.37 -13.89
N GLN A 87 22.87 -12.60 -12.57
CA GLN A 87 23.74 -13.55 -11.90
C GLN A 87 23.56 -14.98 -12.44
N ASN A 88 22.32 -15.44 -12.57
CA ASN A 88 22.04 -16.78 -13.10
C ASN A 88 22.53 -16.95 -14.55
N LYS A 89 22.38 -15.90 -15.38
CA LYS A 89 22.92 -15.90 -16.75
C LYS A 89 24.45 -15.94 -16.76
N LEU A 90 25.11 -15.21 -15.86
CA LEU A 90 26.56 -15.26 -15.72
C LEU A 90 27.02 -16.66 -15.33
N ASP A 91 26.39 -17.29 -14.35
CA ASP A 91 26.71 -18.66 -13.92
C ASP A 91 26.53 -19.67 -15.06
N GLU A 92 25.48 -19.52 -15.87
CA GLU A 92 25.24 -20.37 -17.04
C GLU A 92 26.34 -20.18 -18.10
N ILE A 93 26.74 -18.94 -18.37
CA ILE A 93 27.82 -18.63 -19.31
C ILE A 93 29.14 -19.23 -18.82
N ILE A 94 29.46 -19.07 -17.53
CA ILE A 94 30.68 -19.61 -16.92
C ILE A 94 30.73 -21.14 -17.10
N LYS A 95 29.65 -21.85 -16.74
CA LYS A 95 29.57 -23.32 -16.93
C LYS A 95 29.75 -23.75 -18.39
N ARG A 96 29.19 -22.99 -19.34
CA ARG A 96 29.34 -23.26 -20.77
C ARG A 96 30.77 -23.03 -21.27
N LEU A 97 31.51 -22.11 -20.66
CA LEU A 97 32.91 -21.87 -21.00
C LEU A 97 33.81 -22.98 -20.44
N GLU A 98 33.63 -23.33 -19.17
CA GLU A 98 34.37 -24.44 -18.52
C GLU A 98 34.21 -25.75 -19.31
N SER A 99 32.96 -26.12 -19.65
CA SER A 99 32.68 -27.33 -20.44
C SER A 99 33.24 -27.30 -21.88
N ARG A 100 33.57 -26.13 -22.43
CA ARG A 100 34.24 -26.01 -23.74
C ARG A 100 35.75 -26.13 -23.61
N GLU A 101 36.35 -25.54 -22.57
CA GLU A 101 37.78 -25.69 -22.29
C GLU A 101 38.14 -27.15 -22.02
N ASP A 102 37.31 -27.88 -21.26
CA ASP A 102 37.46 -29.32 -21.01
C ASP A 102 37.33 -30.19 -22.27
N GLN A 103 36.64 -29.72 -23.32
CA GLN A 103 36.50 -30.43 -24.60
C GLN A 103 37.65 -30.15 -25.58
N THR A 104 38.50 -29.15 -25.29
CA THR A 104 39.59 -28.72 -26.19
C THR A 104 40.96 -29.21 -25.72
N LEU A 105 41.03 -29.83 -24.53
CA LEU A 105 42.19 -30.53 -23.95
C LEU A 105 42.11 -32.04 -24.19
#